data_AF-A0A6G7PBP0-F1
#
_entry.id   AF-A0A6G7PBP0-F1
#
_cell.length_a   1.000
_cell.length_b   1.000
_cell.length_c   1.000
_cell.angle_alpha   90.00
_cell.angle_beta   90.00
_cell.angle_gamma   90.00
#
_symmetry.space_group_name_H-M   'P 1'
#
loop_
_entity.id
_entity.type
_entity.pdbx_description
1 polymer ?
#
loop_
_entity_poly.entity_id
_entity_poly.type
_entity_poly.pdbx_seq_one_letter_code
_entity_poly.pdbx_strand_id
1 'polypeptide(L)'
;MLTQFRSTGAADGYPAFSATRLLTQQAWADLQAHVRANPLLLWLESQRSERHRDVAERILLRNILEELGQLGTRLLAKNSTLYADHDRLMAEADLRVNVGTGVAVLTVTLSVKVSPLFLLSFALSTLLIVMGLARARQANDVIVQALVIGEVTSTALAEADRAAEALRTTPPADGQPELT
;
A
#
# COMPACT_ATOMS: atom_id res chain seq x y z
N MET A 1 -38.63 -7.74 -0.03
CA MET A 1 -37.69 -8.21 1.02
C MET A 1 -36.42 -8.64 0.31
N LEU A 2 -35.50 -7.70 0.07
CA LEU A 2 -34.28 -7.92 -0.73
C LEU A 2 -33.16 -8.36 0.20
N THR A 3 -32.76 -9.62 0.07
CA THR A 3 -31.61 -10.22 0.73
C THR A 3 -30.34 -9.53 0.24
N GLN A 4 -29.63 -8.88 1.16
CA GLN A 4 -28.29 -8.36 0.91
C GLN A 4 -27.37 -9.50 0.49
N PHE A 5 -26.93 -9.48 -0.76
CA PHE A 5 -25.77 -10.23 -1.21
C PHE A 5 -24.54 -9.64 -0.54
N ARG A 6 -24.08 -10.31 0.53
CA ARG A 6 -22.79 -10.03 1.15
C ARG A 6 -21.74 -10.46 0.13
N SER A 7 -21.17 -9.52 -0.61
CA SER A 7 -20.03 -9.78 -1.47
C SER A 7 -18.85 -10.15 -0.59
N THR A 8 -18.65 -11.45 -0.34
CA THR A 8 -17.32 -12.02 -0.13
C THR A 8 -16.58 -11.96 -1.45
N GLY A 9 -16.31 -10.74 -1.92
CA GLY A 9 -15.59 -10.50 -3.15
C GLY A 9 -14.12 -10.69 -2.87
N ALA A 10 -13.53 -11.77 -3.38
CA ALA A 10 -12.20 -11.93 -3.99
C ALA A 10 -11.06 -10.94 -3.58
N ALA A 11 -11.05 -10.47 -2.35
CA ALA A 11 -10.08 -9.57 -1.75
C ALA A 11 -9.28 -10.27 -0.65
N ASP A 12 -9.27 -11.61 -0.64
CA ASP A 12 -8.33 -12.42 0.13
C ASP A 12 -6.95 -12.41 -0.57
N GLY A 13 -6.48 -11.22 -0.95
CA GLY A 13 -5.12 -10.99 -1.40
C GLY A 13 -4.18 -11.20 -0.23
N TYR A 14 -3.45 -12.31 -0.24
CA TYR A 14 -2.29 -12.62 0.60
C TYR A 14 -2.45 -12.26 2.11
N PRO A 15 -3.03 -13.15 2.94
CA PRO A 15 -3.34 -12.89 4.36
C PRO A 15 -2.11 -12.65 5.26
N ALA A 16 -0.89 -12.66 4.73
CA ALA A 16 0.35 -12.58 5.51
C ALA A 16 0.94 -11.16 5.63
N PHE A 17 0.44 -10.16 4.90
CA PHE A 17 1.13 -8.86 4.81
C PHE A 17 0.23 -7.69 5.21
N SER A 18 0.44 -7.12 6.39
CA SER A 18 -0.20 -5.85 6.76
C SER A 18 0.37 -4.69 5.93
N ALA A 19 -0.52 -3.93 5.29
CA ALA A 19 -0.22 -2.95 4.24
C ALA A 19 0.80 -1.85 4.60
N THR A 20 1.06 -1.61 5.89
CA THR A 20 1.96 -0.55 6.38
C THR A 20 3.43 -0.95 6.49
N ARG A 21 3.81 -2.23 6.34
CA ARG A 21 5.23 -2.68 6.30
C ARG A 21 5.68 -3.19 4.93
N LEU A 22 4.93 -2.82 3.90
CA LEU A 22 4.98 -3.42 2.58
C LEU A 22 5.75 -2.62 1.53
N LEU A 23 6.28 -1.44 1.86
CA LEU A 23 7.04 -0.61 0.94
C LEU A 23 8.50 -0.53 1.35
N THR A 24 9.39 -0.34 0.38
CA THR A 24 10.76 0.08 0.70
C THR A 24 10.80 1.53 1.16
N GLN A 25 11.91 1.94 1.78
CA GLN A 25 12.10 3.33 2.23
C GLN A 25 12.04 4.31 1.05
N GLN A 26 12.51 3.91 -0.13
CA GLN A 26 12.48 4.72 -1.33
C GLN A 26 11.04 4.91 -1.84
N ALA A 27 10.29 3.81 -2.04
CA ALA A 27 8.90 3.91 -2.48
C ALA A 27 8.03 4.68 -1.48
N TRP A 28 8.29 4.54 -0.18
CA TRP A 28 7.62 5.33 0.84
C TRP A 28 7.91 6.83 0.69
N ALA A 29 9.17 7.21 0.50
CA ALA A 29 9.55 8.61 0.29
C ALA A 29 8.91 9.19 -0.98
N ASP A 30 8.91 8.42 -2.07
CA ASP A 30 8.32 8.83 -3.35
C ASP A 30 6.80 9.01 -3.23
N LEU A 31 6.13 8.08 -2.55
CA LEU A 31 4.69 8.18 -2.27
C LEU A 31 4.37 9.41 -1.41
N GLN A 32 5.14 9.65 -0.34
CA GLN A 32 4.96 10.82 0.52
C GLN A 32 5.16 12.12 -0.26
N ALA A 33 6.20 12.20 -1.09
CA ALA A 33 6.44 13.36 -1.94
C ALA A 33 5.27 13.60 -2.91
N HIS A 34 4.76 12.53 -3.53
CA HIS A 34 3.62 12.60 -4.44
C HIS A 34 2.34 13.05 -3.73
N VAL A 35 2.03 12.49 -2.55
CA VAL A 35 0.86 12.91 -1.75
C VAL A 35 0.99 14.35 -1.28
N ARG A 36 2.17 14.79 -0.84
CA ARG A 36 2.40 16.19 -0.40
C ARG A 36 2.24 17.20 -1.52
N ALA A 37 2.49 16.80 -2.77
CA ALA A 37 2.24 17.63 -3.93
C ALA A 37 0.73 17.77 -4.28
N ASN A 38 -0.16 17.07 -3.55
CA ASN A 38 -1.59 17.12 -3.80
C ASN A 38 -2.17 18.53 -3.57
N PRO A 39 -2.98 19.07 -4.51
CA PRO A 39 -3.58 20.40 -4.41
C PRO A 39 -4.37 20.65 -3.11
N LEU A 40 -5.02 19.63 -2.56
CA LEU A 40 -5.79 19.73 -1.32
C LEU A 40 -4.88 20.08 -0.13
N LEU A 41 -3.72 19.43 -0.04
CA LEU A 41 -2.77 19.66 1.05
C LEU A 41 -2.11 21.03 0.92
N LEU A 42 -1.78 21.46 -0.31
CA LEU A 42 -1.27 22.80 -0.57
C LEU A 42 -2.29 23.89 -0.22
N TRP A 43 -3.57 23.65 -0.50
CA TRP A 43 -4.65 24.55 -0.08
C TRP A 43 -4.75 24.62 1.45
N LEU A 44 -4.71 23.50 2.17
CA LEU A 44 -4.72 23.48 3.64
C LEU A 44 -3.51 24.19 4.26
N GLU A 45 -2.35 24.07 3.62
CA GLU A 45 -1.13 24.78 4.00
C GLU A 45 -1.30 26.30 3.85
N SER A 46 -1.94 26.76 2.76
CA SER A 46 -2.22 28.19 2.56
C SER A 46 -3.13 28.79 3.64
N GLN A 47 -4.04 27.99 4.20
CA GLN A 47 -4.95 28.37 5.30
C GLN A 47 -4.26 28.39 6.69
N ARG A 48 -2.92 28.23 6.75
CA ARG A 48 -2.13 28.14 7.99
C ARG A 48 -2.59 27.04 8.97
N SER A 49 -3.23 25.99 8.48
CA SER A 49 -3.75 24.94 9.34
C SER A 49 -2.86 23.69 9.32
N GLU A 50 -1.69 23.80 9.95
CA GLU A 50 -0.69 22.71 10.01
C GLU A 50 -1.29 21.41 10.54
N ARG A 51 -2.16 21.48 11.57
CA ARG A 51 -2.83 20.29 12.11
C ARG A 51 -3.74 19.59 11.11
N HIS A 52 -4.51 20.33 10.32
CA HIS A 52 -5.42 19.71 9.35
C HIS A 52 -4.67 19.09 8.18
N ARG A 53 -3.56 19.70 7.75
CA ARG A 53 -2.65 19.12 6.76
C ARG A 53 -2.13 17.76 7.21
N ASP A 54 -1.57 17.67 8.41
CA ASP A 54 -0.99 16.43 8.92
C ASP A 54 -2.02 15.29 9.02
N VAL A 55 -3.25 15.61 9.41
CA VAL A 55 -4.34 14.64 9.49
C VAL A 55 -4.76 14.20 8.10
N ALA A 56 -4.93 15.13 7.16
CA ALA A 56 -5.31 14.83 5.78
C ALA A 56 -4.23 13.99 5.07
N GLU A 57 -2.94 14.31 5.23
CA GLU A 57 -1.83 13.53 4.69
C GLU A 57 -1.86 12.08 5.20
N ARG A 58 -2.05 11.89 6.51
CA ARG A 58 -2.13 10.54 7.11
C ARG A 58 -3.33 9.74 6.60
N ILE A 59 -4.49 10.39 6.45
CA ILE A 59 -5.70 9.74 5.93
C ILE A 59 -5.50 9.34 4.47
N LEU A 60 -4.96 10.25 3.64
CA LEU A 60 -4.71 9.96 2.22
C LEU A 60 -3.70 8.82 2.05
N LEU A 61 -2.57 8.87 2.77
CA LEU A 61 -1.58 7.79 2.73
C LEU A 61 -2.20 6.46 3.14
N ARG A 62 -2.98 6.44 4.22
CA ARG A 62 -3.66 5.23 4.67
C ARG A 62 -4.62 4.68 3.61
N ASN A 63 -5.46 5.54 3.01
CA ASN A 63 -6.42 5.13 2.00
C ASN A 63 -5.71 4.59 0.74
N ILE A 64 -4.62 5.22 0.30
CA ILE A 64 -3.81 4.72 -0.83
C ILE A 64 -3.20 3.35 -0.51
N LEU A 65 -2.68 3.15 0.70
CA LEU A 65 -2.13 1.86 1.13
C LEU A 65 -3.19 0.76 1.18
N GLU A 66 -4.41 1.07 1.64
CA GLU A 66 -5.54 0.14 1.63
C GLU A 66 -6.00 -0.19 0.20
N GLU A 67 -5.80 0.73 -0.76
CA GLU A 67 -6.11 0.54 -2.18
C GLU A 67 -5.05 -0.25 -2.98
N LEU A 68 -3.85 -0.50 -2.45
CA LEU A 68 -2.74 -1.08 -3.22
C LEU A 68 -3.12 -2.37 -3.96
N GLY A 69 -3.89 -3.27 -3.32
CA GLY A 69 -4.36 -4.50 -3.96
C GLY A 69 -5.26 -4.24 -5.17
N GLN A 70 -6.13 -3.23 -5.09
CA GLN A 70 -6.97 -2.82 -6.21
C GLN A 70 -6.17 -2.10 -7.29
N LEU A 71 -5.16 -1.31 -6.91
CA LEU A 71 -4.26 -0.64 -7.86
C LEU A 71 -3.51 -1.66 -8.73
N GLY A 72 -3.14 -2.82 -8.18
CA GLY A 72 -2.58 -3.93 -8.96
C GLY A 72 -3.50 -4.38 -10.12
N THR A 73 -4.79 -4.56 -9.85
CA THR A 73 -5.76 -4.93 -10.90
C THR A 73 -5.95 -3.84 -11.95
N ARG A 74 -5.91 -2.56 -11.56
CA ARG A 74 -5.98 -1.43 -12.49
C ARG A 74 -4.70 -1.33 -13.33
N LEU A 75 -3.54 -1.66 -12.74
CA LEU A 75 -2.26 -1.70 -13.43
C LEU A 75 -2.26 -2.78 -14.51
N LEU A 76 -2.81 -3.97 -14.25
CA LEU A 76 -2.96 -5.02 -15.26
C LEU A 76 -3.72 -4.53 -16.49
N ALA A 77 -4.81 -3.78 -16.30
CA ALA A 77 -5.63 -3.28 -17.39
C ALA A 77 -4.95 -2.18 -18.22
N LYS A 78 -4.10 -1.35 -17.59
CA LYS A 78 -3.44 -0.21 -18.25
C LYS A 78 -2.05 -0.54 -18.81
N ASN A 79 -1.23 -1.26 -18.04
CA ASN A 79 0.15 -1.56 -18.37
C ASN A 79 0.51 -2.99 -17.91
N SER A 80 0.23 -3.96 -18.79
CA SER A 80 0.44 -5.39 -18.53
C SER A 80 1.91 -5.75 -18.28
N THR A 81 2.86 -5.00 -18.86
CA THR A 81 4.30 -5.22 -18.65
C THR A 81 4.71 -4.93 -17.22
N LEU A 82 4.32 -3.76 -16.67
CA LEU A 82 4.59 -3.42 -15.27
C LEU A 82 3.89 -4.38 -14.30
N TYR A 83 2.67 -4.80 -14.65
CA TYR A 83 1.98 -5.81 -13.85
C TYR A 83 2.70 -7.16 -13.87
N ALA A 84 3.26 -7.59 -15.00
CA ALA A 84 4.02 -8.85 -15.08
C ALA A 84 5.26 -8.83 -14.16
N ASP A 85 5.93 -7.68 -14.03
CA ASP A 85 7.03 -7.53 -13.07
C ASP A 85 6.56 -7.62 -11.62
N HIS A 86 5.45 -6.95 -11.28
CA HIS A 86 4.82 -7.06 -9.96
C HIS A 86 4.44 -8.53 -9.65
N ASP A 87 3.74 -9.19 -10.57
CA ASP A 87 3.25 -10.58 -10.42
C ASP A 87 4.41 -11.56 -10.23
N ARG A 88 5.47 -11.43 -11.04
CA ARG A 88 6.69 -12.22 -10.88
C ARG A 88 7.32 -12.05 -9.49
N LEU A 89 7.45 -10.81 -9.01
CA LEU A 89 8.04 -10.53 -7.71
C LEU A 89 7.18 -11.07 -6.56
N MET A 90 5.85 -10.98 -6.67
CA MET A 90 4.95 -11.59 -5.69
C MET A 90 5.02 -13.11 -5.71
N ALA A 91 5.02 -13.74 -6.88
CA ALA A 91 5.15 -15.19 -6.99
C ALA A 91 6.46 -15.70 -6.38
N GLU A 92 7.58 -14.99 -6.59
CA GLU A 92 8.87 -15.30 -5.95
C GLU A 92 8.80 -15.12 -4.42
N ALA A 93 8.12 -14.07 -3.94
CA ALA A 93 7.93 -13.83 -2.52
C ALA A 93 7.14 -14.96 -1.85
N ASP A 94 5.99 -15.33 -2.42
CA ASP A 94 5.13 -16.37 -1.90
C ASP A 94 5.82 -17.73 -1.89
N LEU A 95 6.53 -18.07 -2.97
CA LEU A 95 7.31 -19.29 -3.04
C LEU A 95 8.30 -19.36 -1.87
N ARG A 96 9.05 -18.28 -1.62
CA ARG A 96 10.05 -18.23 -0.55
C ARG A 96 9.44 -18.31 0.83
N VAL A 97 8.34 -17.61 1.07
CA VAL A 97 7.64 -17.64 2.36
C VAL A 97 7.05 -19.02 2.62
N ASN A 98 6.40 -19.62 1.63
CA ASN A 98 5.78 -20.95 1.77
C ASN A 98 6.83 -22.05 1.96
N VAL A 99 7.88 -22.05 1.14
CA VAL A 99 8.99 -23.00 1.29
C VAL A 99 9.69 -22.80 2.62
N GLY A 100 10.01 -21.56 2.99
CA GLY A 100 10.58 -21.23 4.28
C GLY A 100 9.71 -21.75 5.43
N THR A 101 8.42 -21.42 5.44
CA THR A 101 7.49 -21.89 6.49
C THR A 101 7.42 -23.41 6.59
N GLY A 102 7.35 -24.11 5.45
CA GLY A 102 7.39 -25.58 5.41
C GLY A 102 8.68 -26.15 6.02
N VAL A 103 9.84 -25.56 5.68
CA VAL A 103 11.14 -25.95 6.24
C VAL A 103 11.19 -25.66 7.74
N ALA A 104 10.71 -24.52 8.22
CA ALA A 104 10.63 -24.21 9.66
C ALA A 104 9.87 -25.29 10.44
N VAL A 105 8.67 -25.66 9.97
CA VAL A 105 7.84 -26.68 10.63
C VAL A 105 8.54 -28.04 10.64
N LEU A 106 9.13 -28.44 9.51
CA LEU A 106 9.87 -29.69 9.40
C LEU A 106 11.08 -29.71 10.33
N THR A 107 11.85 -28.62 10.36
CA THR A 107 13.03 -28.46 11.21
C THR A 107 12.67 -28.56 12.70
N VAL A 108 11.59 -27.90 13.13
CA VAL A 108 11.12 -27.99 14.53
C VAL A 108 10.74 -29.43 14.86
N THR A 109 10.04 -30.11 13.95
CA THR A 109 9.63 -31.51 14.14
C THR A 109 10.83 -32.45 14.28
N LEU A 110 11.84 -32.30 13.40
CA LEU A 110 13.07 -33.10 13.44
C LEU A 110 13.94 -32.78 14.66
N SER A 111 13.94 -31.52 15.10
CA SER A 111 14.65 -31.10 16.30
C SER A 111 14.16 -31.85 17.55
N VAL A 112 12.85 -31.99 17.70
CA VAL A 112 12.21 -32.70 18.82
C VAL A 112 12.39 -34.22 18.71
N LYS A 113 12.25 -34.79 17.50
CA LYS A 113 12.24 -36.25 17.31
C LYS A 113 13.61 -36.89 17.15
N VAL A 114 14.58 -36.18 16.57
CA VAL A 114 15.85 -36.77 16.12
C VAL A 114 17.04 -36.15 16.85
N SER A 115 17.23 -34.83 16.72
CA SER A 115 18.37 -34.15 17.34
C SER A 115 18.17 -32.62 17.36
N PRO A 116 18.49 -31.92 18.46
CA PRO A 116 18.37 -30.47 18.53
C PRO A 116 19.28 -29.72 17.54
N LEU A 117 20.30 -30.38 16.97
CA LEU A 117 21.17 -29.81 15.94
C LEU A 117 20.41 -29.36 14.68
N PHE A 118 19.23 -29.93 14.42
CA PHE A 118 18.38 -29.48 13.31
C PHE A 118 17.93 -28.03 13.48
N LEU A 119 17.95 -27.44 14.68
CA LEU A 119 17.67 -26.01 14.85
C LEU A 119 18.61 -25.10 14.04
N LEU A 120 19.79 -25.57 13.64
CA LEU A 120 20.65 -24.80 12.73
C LEU A 120 19.98 -24.55 11.36
N SER A 121 19.18 -25.49 10.84
CA SER A 121 18.45 -25.28 9.58
C SER A 121 17.26 -24.33 9.74
N PHE A 122 16.85 -24.02 10.97
CA PHE A 122 15.81 -23.01 11.24
C PHE A 122 16.28 -21.61 10.85
N ALA A 123 17.59 -21.34 10.97
CA ALA A 123 18.19 -20.08 10.50
C ALA A 123 18.01 -19.92 8.98
N LEU A 124 18.23 -20.99 8.20
CA LEU A 124 18.03 -20.99 6.75
C LEU A 124 16.57 -20.74 6.39
N SER A 125 15.64 -21.40 7.09
CA SER A 125 14.21 -21.16 6.93
C SER A 125 13.84 -19.70 7.21
N THR A 126 14.35 -19.13 8.29
CA THR A 126 14.10 -17.74 8.66
C THR A 126 14.63 -16.79 7.59
N LEU A 127 15.82 -17.07 7.05
CA LEU A 127 16.41 -16.29 5.96
C LEU A 127 15.53 -16.32 4.71
N LEU A 128 15.00 -17.48 4.31
CA LEU A 128 14.09 -17.59 3.17
C LEU A 128 12.83 -16.74 3.36
N ILE A 129 12.23 -16.76 4.55
CA ILE A 129 11.04 -15.95 4.87
C ILE A 129 11.37 -14.46 4.76
N VAL A 130 12.49 -14.01 5.35
CA VAL A 130 12.93 -12.60 5.26
C VAL A 130 13.17 -12.18 3.82
N MET A 131 13.82 -13.03 3.02
CA MET A 131 14.03 -12.78 1.59
C MET A 131 12.73 -12.75 0.79
N GLY A 132 11.74 -13.57 1.15
CA GLY A 132 10.40 -13.52 0.57
C GLY A 132 9.69 -12.22 0.89
N LEU A 133 9.70 -11.79 2.16
CA LEU A 133 9.15 -10.50 2.58
C LEU A 133 9.81 -9.32 1.85
N ALA A 134 11.13 -9.36 1.63
CA ALA A 134 11.83 -8.33 0.87
C ALA A 134 11.36 -8.27 -0.60
N ARG A 135 11.07 -9.42 -1.22
CA ARG A 135 10.51 -9.47 -2.58
C ARG A 135 9.08 -8.95 -2.65
N ALA A 136 8.25 -9.28 -1.67
CA ALA A 136 6.90 -8.72 -1.59
C ALA A 136 6.92 -7.19 -1.50
N ARG A 137 7.89 -6.62 -0.77
CA ARG A 137 8.08 -5.16 -0.74
C ARG A 137 8.43 -4.58 -2.09
N GLN A 138 9.38 -5.19 -2.79
CA GLN A 138 9.77 -4.77 -4.13
C GLN A 138 8.60 -4.87 -5.13
N ALA A 139 7.72 -5.86 -4.99
CA ALA A 139 6.51 -5.94 -5.80
C ALA A 139 5.62 -4.70 -5.58
N ASN A 140 5.33 -4.34 -4.33
CA ASN A 140 4.50 -3.17 -4.03
C ASN A 140 5.14 -1.85 -4.47
N ASP A 141 6.48 -1.76 -4.46
CA ASP A 141 7.19 -0.59 -4.99
C ASP A 141 6.86 -0.37 -6.48
N VAL A 142 6.66 -1.43 -7.27
CA VAL A 142 6.25 -1.31 -8.69
C VAL A 142 4.88 -0.64 -8.80
N ILE A 143 3.92 -0.99 -7.93
CA ILE A 143 2.59 -0.35 -7.90
C ILE A 143 2.70 1.11 -7.50
N VAL A 144 3.49 1.41 -6.46
CA VAL A 144 3.70 2.80 -6.01
C VAL A 144 4.37 3.62 -7.10
N GLN A 145 5.40 3.08 -7.75
CA GLN A 145 6.07 3.76 -8.86
C GLN A 145 5.08 4.04 -9.99
N ALA A 146 4.26 3.06 -10.37
CA ALA A 146 3.21 3.22 -11.38
C ALA A 146 2.17 4.28 -11.00
N LEU A 147 1.84 4.40 -9.71
CA LEU A 147 0.97 5.47 -9.20
C LEU A 147 1.65 6.84 -9.32
N VAL A 148 2.90 6.96 -8.89
CA VAL A 148 3.66 8.22 -8.89
C VAL A 148 3.88 8.75 -10.30
N ILE A 149 4.15 7.88 -11.28
CA ILE A 149 4.31 8.27 -12.69
C ILE A 149 2.97 8.50 -13.42
N GLY A 150 1.83 8.27 -12.75
CA GLY A 150 0.49 8.50 -13.29
C GLY A 150 -0.04 7.40 -14.22
N GLU A 151 0.64 6.26 -14.31
CA GLU A 151 0.14 5.09 -15.08
C GLU A 151 -1.17 4.60 -14.46
N VAL A 152 -1.24 4.48 -13.13
CA VAL A 152 -2.47 4.15 -12.40
C VAL A 152 -2.94 5.31 -11.53
N THR A 153 -4.24 5.37 -11.28
CA THR A 153 -4.87 6.43 -10.50
C THR A 153 -5.53 5.84 -9.25
N SER A 154 -5.19 6.40 -8.09
CA SER A 154 -5.86 6.09 -6.82
C SER A 154 -7.18 6.83 -6.72
N THR A 155 -8.19 6.15 -6.16
CA THR A 155 -9.52 6.76 -5.95
C THR A 155 -9.42 7.85 -4.89
N ALA A 156 -8.68 7.59 -3.81
CA ALA A 156 -8.41 8.57 -2.75
C ALA A 156 -7.73 9.85 -3.27
N LEU A 157 -6.73 9.73 -4.17
CA LEU A 157 -6.11 10.90 -4.79
C LEU A 157 -7.09 11.65 -5.69
N ALA A 158 -7.87 10.95 -6.52
CA ALA A 158 -8.87 11.57 -7.38
C ALA A 158 -10.01 12.25 -6.59
N GLU A 159 -10.33 11.76 -5.40
CA GLU A 159 -11.28 12.41 -4.48
C GLU A 159 -10.70 13.67 -3.84
N ALA A 160 -9.45 13.64 -3.41
CA ALA A 160 -8.73 14.82 -2.93
C ALA A 160 -8.60 15.89 -4.01
N ASP A 161 -8.26 15.47 -5.24
CA ASP A 161 -8.46 16.11 -6.54
C ASP A 161 -9.67 17.03 -6.58
N ARG A 162 -10.82 16.36 -6.56
CA ARG A 162 -12.15 16.98 -6.70
C ARG A 162 -12.49 17.88 -5.53
N ALA A 163 -12.11 17.51 -4.31
CA ALA A 163 -12.34 18.33 -3.12
C ALA A 163 -11.55 19.65 -3.16
N ALA A 164 -10.28 19.61 -3.62
CA ALA A 164 -9.48 20.81 -3.80
C ALA A 164 -10.10 21.76 -4.84
N GLU A 165 -10.60 21.22 -5.95
CA GLU A 165 -11.23 22.01 -6.99
C GLU A 165 -12.57 22.63 -6.55
N ALA A 166 -13.37 21.90 -5.77
CA ALA A 166 -14.58 22.43 -5.17
C ALA A 166 -14.30 23.61 -4.22
N LEU A 167 -13.21 23.54 -3.46
CA LEU A 167 -12.79 24.62 -2.55
C LEU A 167 -12.29 25.86 -3.29
N ARG A 168 -11.68 25.71 -4.48
CA ARG A 168 -11.27 26.83 -5.32
C ARG A 168 -12.42 27.56 -5.99
N THR A 169 -13.46 26.81 -6.35
CA THR A 169 -14.64 27.32 -7.07
C THR A 169 -15.73 27.87 -6.14
N THR A 170 -15.65 27.58 -4.83
CA THR A 170 -16.55 28.17 -3.82
C THR A 170 -16.05 29.58 -3.46
N PRO A 171 -16.79 30.66 -3.77
CA PRO A 171 -16.41 32.00 -3.34
C PRO A 171 -16.38 32.08 -1.81
N PRO A 172 -15.52 32.92 -1.20
CA PRO A 172 -15.57 33.16 0.23
C PRO A 172 -17.00 33.60 0.57
N ALA A 173 -17.57 33.01 1.63
CA ALA A 173 -18.87 33.42 2.12
C ALA A 173 -18.77 34.88 2.60
N ASP A 174 -19.04 35.82 1.70
CA ASP A 174 -19.17 37.24 1.99
C ASP A 174 -20.27 37.42 3.02
N GLY A 175 -19.83 37.72 4.23
CA GLY A 175 -20.66 37.98 5.39
C GLY A 175 -19.85 38.47 6.59
N GLN A 176 -18.61 38.95 6.40
CA GLN A 176 -18.01 39.82 7.41
C GLN A 176 -18.66 41.19 7.26
N PRO A 177 -19.46 41.66 8.23
CA PRO A 177 -19.97 43.02 8.18
C PRO A 177 -18.78 43.98 8.20
N GLU A 178 -18.73 44.90 7.25
CA GLU A 178 -17.85 46.06 7.35
C GLU A 178 -18.15 46.74 8.69
N LEU A 179 -17.20 46.65 9.62
CA LEU A 179 -17.19 47.44 10.83
C LEU A 179 -16.85 48.88 10.41
N THR A 180 -17.87 49.63 10.02
CA THR A 180 -17.84 51.10 9.98
C THR A 180 -17.77 51.68 11.38
#